data_AF-M1AV38-F1
#
_entry.id   AF-M1AV38-F1
#
_cell.length_a   1.000
_cell.length_b   1.000
_cell.length_c   1.000
_cell.angle_alpha   90.00
_cell.angle_beta   90.00
_cell.angle_gamma   90.00
#
_symmetry.space_group_name_H-M   'P 1'
#
loop_
_entity.id
_entity.type
_entity.pdbx_description
1 polymer ?
#
loop_
_entity_poly.entity_id
_entity_poly.type
_entity_poly.pdbx_seq_one_letter_code
_entity_poly.pdbx_strand_id
1 'polypeptide(L)'
;MITLYISQGQLEKVSGLIQELKKNTSPDIVTYNLELAVFASQNNVEAAEKVLLELKKAKLDPDWITFSTLTNIYIKISLQDKANLTLQEMEKKISRKARTAYASLISLHTNLQNKYEVF
;
A
#
# COMPACT_ATOMS: atom_id res chain seq x y z
N MET A 1 -10.06 -16.52 -5.46
CA MET A 1 -10.17 -16.12 -6.87
C MET A 1 -9.29 -14.91 -7.20
N ILE A 2 -9.40 -13.77 -6.49
CA ILE A 2 -8.65 -12.55 -6.87
C ILE A 2 -7.14 -12.64 -6.58
N THR A 3 -6.74 -13.24 -5.46
CA THR A 3 -5.32 -13.50 -5.13
C THR A 3 -4.62 -14.41 -6.14
N LEU A 4 -5.36 -15.28 -6.83
CA LEU A 4 -4.87 -16.12 -7.92
C LEU A 4 -4.52 -15.27 -9.15
N TYR A 5 -5.41 -14.34 -9.54
CA TYR A 5 -5.15 -13.42 -10.64
C TYR A 5 -3.98 -12.48 -10.38
N ILE A 6 -3.76 -12.08 -9.12
CA ILE A 6 -2.60 -11.30 -8.69
C ILE A 6 -1.31 -12.12 -8.86
N SER A 7 -1.33 -13.39 -8.45
CA SER A 7 -0.17 -14.29 -8.65
C SER A 7 0.09 -14.57 -10.13
N GLN A 8 -0.93 -14.47 -10.98
CA GLN A 8 -0.81 -14.60 -12.43
C GLN A 8 -0.49 -13.28 -13.15
N GLY A 9 -0.30 -12.17 -12.42
CA GLY A 9 0.00 -10.86 -13.00
C GLY A 9 -1.14 -10.25 -13.82
N GLN A 10 -2.36 -10.81 -13.75
CA GLN A 10 -3.53 -10.33 -14.49
C GLN A 10 -4.21 -9.15 -13.76
N LEU A 11 -3.43 -8.10 -13.53
CA LEU A 11 -3.81 -6.94 -12.73
C LEU A 11 -5.01 -6.15 -13.30
N GLU A 12 -5.16 -6.14 -14.64
CA GLU A 12 -6.30 -5.49 -15.31
C GLU A 12 -7.63 -6.16 -14.95
N LYS A 13 -7.66 -7.50 -14.92
CA LYS A 13 -8.85 -8.25 -14.51
C LYS A 13 -9.14 -8.07 -13.02
N VAL A 14 -8.09 -7.96 -12.20
CA VAL A 14 -8.24 -7.68 -10.77
C VAL A 14 -8.90 -6.33 -10.53
N SER A 15 -8.49 -5.29 -11.27
CA SER A 15 -9.10 -3.96 -11.16
C SER A 15 -10.59 -3.98 -11.53
N GLY A 16 -10.96 -4.64 -12.62
CA GLY A 16 -12.36 -4.82 -13.01
C GLY A 16 -13.21 -5.56 -11.96
N LEU A 17 -12.68 -6.66 -11.41
CA LEU A 17 -13.36 -7.44 -10.37
C LEU A 17 -13.53 -6.65 -9.07
N ILE A 18 -12.53 -5.84 -8.68
CA ILE A 18 -12.63 -4.98 -7.50
C ILE A 18 -13.72 -3.90 -7.72
N GLN A 19 -13.80 -3.34 -8.92
CA GLN A 19 -14.83 -2.35 -9.25
C GLN A 19 -16.24 -2.95 -9.23
N GLU A 20 -16.41 -4.19 -9.71
CA GLU A 20 -17.68 -4.91 -9.60
C GLU A 20 -18.04 -5.24 -8.15
N LEU A 21 -17.05 -5.65 -7.34
CA LEU A 21 -17.22 -5.87 -5.91
C LEU A 21 -17.65 -4.59 -5.17
N LYS A 22 -17.01 -3.45 -5.47
CA LYS A 22 -17.39 -2.15 -4.93
C LYS A 22 -18.84 -1.75 -5.29
N LYS A 23 -19.33 -2.17 -6.46
CA LYS A 23 -20.70 -1.88 -6.90
C LYS A 23 -21.74 -2.82 -6.28
N ASN A 24 -21.41 -4.10 -6.12
CA ASN A 24 -22.35 -5.11 -5.64
C ASN A 24 -22.26 -5.39 -4.14
N THR A 25 -21.23 -4.90 -3.45
CA THR A 25 -20.95 -5.24 -2.04
C THR A 25 -20.26 -4.08 -1.32
N SER A 26 -20.40 -4.02 0.00
CA SER A 26 -19.65 -3.08 0.84
C SER A 26 -18.15 -3.46 0.80
N PRO A 27 -17.28 -2.63 0.22
CA PRO A 27 -15.86 -2.95 0.11
C PRO A 27 -15.22 -2.96 1.50
N ASP A 28 -14.60 -4.09 1.83
CA ASP A 28 -13.85 -4.27 3.08
C ASP A 28 -12.40 -3.79 2.94
N ILE A 29 -11.67 -3.64 4.06
CA ILE A 29 -10.25 -3.25 4.06
C ILE A 29 -9.38 -4.16 3.18
N VAL A 30 -9.71 -5.45 3.10
CA VAL A 30 -9.00 -6.39 2.21
C VAL A 30 -9.15 -6.00 0.75
N THR A 31 -10.32 -5.49 0.35
CA THR A 31 -10.62 -5.08 -1.03
C THR A 31 -9.76 -3.87 -1.44
N TYR A 32 -9.66 -2.88 -0.56
CA TYR A 32 -8.83 -1.71 -0.80
C TYR A 32 -7.34 -2.03 -0.79
N ASN A 33 -6.87 -2.88 0.12
CA ASN A 33 -5.48 -3.35 0.12
C ASN A 33 -5.10 -4.05 -1.18
N LEU A 34 -6.05 -4.79 -1.76
CA LEU A 34 -5.87 -5.46 -3.04
C LEU A 34 -5.74 -4.48 -4.21
N GLU A 35 -6.63 -3.48 -4.25
CA GLU A 35 -6.60 -2.39 -5.22
C GLU A 35 -5.26 -1.64 -5.14
N LEU A 36 -4.80 -1.39 -3.91
CA LEU A 36 -3.53 -0.75 -3.64
C LEU A 36 -2.33 -1.58 -4.13
N ALA A 37 -2.34 -2.90 -3.92
CA ALA A 37 -1.28 -3.80 -4.38
C ALA A 37 -1.19 -3.88 -5.91
N VAL A 38 -2.34 -3.82 -6.59
CA VAL A 38 -2.41 -3.70 -8.06
C VAL A 38 -1.76 -2.41 -8.52
N PHE A 39 -2.16 -1.27 -7.95
CA PHE A 39 -1.57 0.03 -8.30
C PHE A 39 -0.09 0.12 -7.95
N ALA A 40 0.34 -0.57 -6.89
CA ALA A 40 1.75 -0.66 -6.52
C ALA A 40 2.61 -1.37 -7.55
N SER A 41 2.05 -2.39 -8.19
CA SER A 41 2.70 -3.11 -9.29
C SER A 41 2.73 -2.26 -10.57
N GLN A 42 1.75 -1.38 -10.75
CA GLN A 42 1.67 -0.43 -11.87
C GLN A 42 2.43 0.90 -11.61
N ASN A 43 3.06 1.07 -10.44
CA ASN A 43 3.67 2.34 -10.00
C ASN A 43 2.71 3.55 -10.08
N ASN A 44 1.39 3.33 -10.02
CA ASN A 44 0.41 4.40 -10.13
C ASN A 44 0.10 4.99 -8.75
N VAL A 45 0.84 6.04 -8.40
CA VAL A 45 0.80 6.66 -7.07
C VAL A 45 -0.48 7.45 -6.87
N GLU A 46 -0.94 8.17 -7.90
CA GLU A 46 -2.18 8.95 -7.84
C GLU A 46 -3.38 8.05 -7.55
N ALA A 47 -3.45 6.90 -8.23
CA ALA A 47 -4.49 5.91 -7.97
C ALA A 47 -4.39 5.36 -6.54
N ALA A 48 -3.18 5.01 -6.07
CA ALA A 48 -2.96 4.51 -4.72
C ALA A 48 -3.35 5.52 -3.63
N GLU A 49 -3.04 6.82 -3.80
CA GLU A 49 -3.47 7.88 -2.88
C GLU A 49 -4.99 8.02 -2.85
N LYS A 50 -5.65 7.88 -4.01
CA LYS A 50 -7.11 7.90 -4.12
C LYS A 50 -7.75 6.74 -3.35
N VAL A 51 -7.19 5.53 -3.44
CA VAL A 51 -7.64 4.35 -2.66
C VAL A 51 -7.54 4.61 -1.16
N LEU A 52 -6.44 5.21 -0.69
CA LEU A 52 -6.27 5.54 0.73
C LEU A 52 -7.29 6.59 1.21
N LEU A 53 -7.59 7.59 0.37
CA LEU A 53 -8.64 8.56 0.67
C LEU A 53 -10.01 7.90 0.76
N GLU A 54 -10.32 6.94 -0.13
CA GLU A 54 -11.57 6.18 -0.08
C GLU A 54 -11.67 5.32 1.18
N LEU A 55 -10.59 4.64 1.59
CA LEU A 55 -10.51 3.91 2.86
C LEU A 55 -10.85 4.81 4.06
N LYS A 56 -10.22 5.98 4.13
CA LYS A 56 -10.48 6.97 5.19
C LYS A 56 -11.93 7.47 5.16
N LYS A 57 -12.48 7.74 3.98
CA LYS A 57 -13.89 8.15 3.82
C LYS A 57 -14.86 7.05 4.24
N ALA A 58 -14.53 5.80 3.95
CA ALA A 58 -15.29 4.62 4.38
C ALA A 58 -15.18 4.35 5.90
N LYS A 59 -14.44 5.19 6.66
CA LYS A 59 -14.11 4.98 8.08
C LYS A 59 -13.48 3.62 8.37
N LEU A 60 -12.85 3.03 7.35
CA LEU A 60 -12.07 1.80 7.49
C LEU A 60 -10.66 2.19 7.88
N ASP A 61 -10.16 1.60 8.97
CA ASP A 61 -8.88 1.98 9.52
C ASP A 61 -7.74 1.37 8.70
N PRO A 62 -6.95 2.15 7.93
CA PRO A 62 -5.95 1.59 7.03
C PRO A 62 -4.93 0.74 7.82
N ASP A 63 -4.62 -0.42 7.25
CA ASP A 63 -3.82 -1.45 7.89
C ASP A 63 -2.34 -1.28 7.52
N TRP A 64 -1.45 -2.03 8.19
CA TRP A 64 -0.02 -1.97 7.93
C TRP A 64 0.33 -2.32 6.48
N ILE A 65 -0.45 -3.21 5.85
CA ILE A 65 -0.30 -3.57 4.43
C ILE A 65 -0.53 -2.34 3.55
N THR A 66 -1.54 -1.51 3.86
CA THR A 66 -1.87 -0.29 3.12
C THR A 66 -0.69 0.69 3.14
N PHE A 67 -0.16 0.97 4.32
CA PHE A 67 0.95 1.90 4.49
C PHE A 67 2.25 1.36 3.89
N SER A 68 2.58 0.09 4.13
CA SER A 68 3.79 -0.54 3.58
C SER A 68 3.80 -0.51 2.04
N THR A 69 2.64 -0.77 1.43
CA THR A 69 2.48 -0.73 -0.02
C THR A 69 2.66 0.69 -0.55
N LEU A 70 2.06 1.71 0.07
CA LEU A 70 2.24 3.11 -0.31
C LEU A 70 3.69 3.58 -0.16
N THR A 71 4.35 3.26 0.96
CA THR A 71 5.76 3.59 1.16
C THR A 71 6.63 2.98 0.06
N ASN A 72 6.39 1.72 -0.31
CA ASN A 72 7.14 1.08 -1.39
C ASN A 72 6.94 1.80 -2.74
N ILE A 73 5.71 2.24 -3.04
CA ILE A 73 5.40 3.05 -4.22
C ILE A 73 6.17 4.38 -4.18
N TYR A 74 6.10 5.12 -3.07
CA TYR A 74 6.79 6.42 -2.93
C TYR A 74 8.31 6.29 -3.06
N ILE A 75 8.91 5.21 -2.56
CA ILE A 75 10.34 4.94 -2.72
C ILE A 75 10.71 4.69 -4.19
N LYS A 76 9.85 3.97 -4.93
CA LYS A 76 10.06 3.69 -6.36
C LYS A 76 10.01 4.95 -7.21
N ILE A 77 9.12 5.89 -6.91
CA ILE A 77 9.02 7.17 -7.63
C ILE A 77 9.91 8.28 -7.05
N SER A 78 10.86 7.93 -6.17
CA SER A 78 11.81 8.85 -5.53
C SER A 78 11.16 9.99 -4.72
N LEU A 79 9.90 9.84 -4.28
CA LEU A 79 9.24 10.74 -3.32
C LEU A 79 9.55 10.31 -1.89
N GLN A 80 10.82 10.45 -1.50
CA GLN A 80 11.31 10.02 -0.18
C GLN A 80 10.64 10.79 0.97
N ASP A 81 10.34 12.08 0.80
CA ASP A 81 9.67 12.91 1.80
C ASP A 81 8.29 12.34 2.19
N LYS A 82 7.46 12.04 1.18
CA LYS A 82 6.16 11.39 1.39
C LYS A 82 6.32 9.98 1.97
N ALA A 83 7.31 9.21 1.50
CA ALA A 83 7.59 7.88 2.05
C ALA A 83 7.88 7.94 3.56
N ASN A 84 8.71 8.91 3.98
CA ASN A 84 9.11 9.08 5.36
C ASN A 84 7.94 9.56 6.25
N LEU A 85 7.12 10.49 5.76
CA LEU A 85 5.90 10.91 6.45
C LEU A 85 4.91 9.74 6.64
N THR A 86 4.77 8.91 5.60
CA THR A 86 3.88 7.74 5.61
C THR A 86 4.39 6.68 6.59
N LEU A 87 5.72 6.48 6.66
CA LEU A 87 6.38 5.63 7.65
C LEU A 87 6.20 6.12 9.07
N GLN A 88 6.35 7.43 9.32
CA GLN A 88 6.19 8.01 10.66
C GLN A 88 4.76 7.85 11.18
N GLU A 89 3.76 8.03 10.30
CA GLU A 89 2.35 7.76 10.64
C GLU A 89 2.09 6.27 10.90
N MET A 90 2.80 5.40 10.17
CA MET A 90 2.79 3.96 10.41
C MET A 90 3.41 3.63 11.79
N GLU A 91 4.57 4.19 12.15
CA GLU A 91 5.23 3.98 13.45
C GLU A 91 4.33 4.37 14.63
N LYS A 92 3.66 5.51 14.55
CA LYS A 92 2.69 5.95 15.57
C LYS A 92 1.56 4.93 15.75
N LYS A 93 1.09 4.31 14.67
CA LYS A 93 0.08 3.23 14.73
C LYS A 93 0.66 1.89 15.19
N ILE A 94 1.90 1.56 14.80
CA ILE A 94 2.60 0.29 15.11
C ILE A 94 2.88 0.13 16.60
N SER A 95 3.18 1.22 17.31
CA SER A 95 3.39 1.18 18.78
C SER A 95 2.21 0.53 19.54
N ARG A 96 1.04 0.43 18.90
CA ARG A 96 -0.18 -0.18 19.41
C ARG A 96 -0.38 -1.66 19.04
N LYS A 97 0.34 -2.21 18.05
CA LYS A 97 0.19 -3.58 17.50
C LYS A 97 1.57 -4.09 17.02
N ALA A 98 2.40 -4.76 17.82
CA ALA A 98 3.75 -5.14 17.32
C ALA A 98 4.25 -6.56 17.62
N ARG A 99 4.60 -7.28 16.53
CA ARG A 99 5.80 -8.15 16.42
C ARG A 99 6.32 -8.28 14.97
N THR A 100 5.46 -8.24 13.94
CA THR A 100 5.86 -8.37 12.51
C THR A 100 6.26 -7.06 11.81
N ALA A 101 5.89 -5.90 12.37
CA ALA A 101 6.13 -4.58 11.76
C ALA A 101 7.60 -4.13 11.76
N TYR A 102 8.40 -4.59 12.72
CA TYR A 102 9.82 -4.22 12.82
C TYR A 102 10.66 -4.72 11.64
N ALA A 103 10.39 -5.93 11.13
CA ALA A 103 11.17 -6.51 10.03
C ALA A 103 11.02 -5.72 8.71
N SER A 104 9.81 -5.24 8.43
CA SER A 104 9.53 -4.41 7.25
C SER A 104 10.13 -3.02 7.37
N LEU A 105 10.10 -2.41 8.57
CA LEU A 105 10.74 -1.11 8.83
C LEU A 105 12.25 -1.18 8.57
N ILE A 106 12.93 -2.20 9.09
CA ILE A 106 14.37 -2.38 8.88
C ILE A 106 14.67 -2.53 7.38
N SER A 107 13.92 -3.38 6.66
CA SER A 107 14.12 -3.56 5.21
C SER A 107 13.89 -2.28 4.39
N LEU A 108 12.92 -1.46 4.80
CA LEU A 108 12.62 -0.16 4.17
C LEU A 108 13.69 0.89 4.48
N HIS A 109 14.16 0.98 5.72
CA HIS A 109 15.26 1.88 6.10
C HIS A 109 16.55 1.53 5.37
N THR A 110 16.89 0.25 5.25
CA THR A 110 18.06 -0.19 4.48
C THR A 110 17.94 0.18 3.00
N ASN A 111 16.74 0.05 2.40
CA ASN A 111 16.51 0.48 1.02
C ASN A 111 16.59 2.01 0.84
N LEU A 112 16.14 2.79 1.82
CA LEU A 112 16.25 4.25 1.81
C LEU A 112 17.72 4.68 1.94
N GLN A 113 18.48 4.08 2.86
CA GLN A 113 19.87 4.42 3.13
C GLN A 113 20.81 4.09 1.95
N ASN A 114 20.59 2.97 1.27
CA ASN A 114 21.41 2.54 0.12
C ASN A 114 21.31 3.50 -1.10
N LYS A 115 20.27 4.36 -1.17
CA LYS A 115 20.18 5.42 -2.20
C LYS A 115 21.04 6.65 -1.89
N TYR A 116 21.48 6.84 -0.63
CA TYR A 116 22.29 7.99 -0.23
C TYR A 116 23.81 7.76 -0.39
N GLU A 117 24.25 6.52 -0.62
CA GLU A 117 25.68 6.18 -0.79
C GLU A 117 26.16 6.20 -2.26
N VAL A 118 25.31 6.57 -3.23
CA VAL A 118 25.66 6.58 -4.67
C VAL A 118 25.96 7.99 -5.22
N PHE A 119 26.42 8.91 -4.38
CA PHE A 119 26.93 10.22 -4.82
C PHE A 119 28.36 10.45 -4.33
#